data_AF-A0A962NEV8-F1
#
_entry.id   AF-A0A962NEV8-F1
#
_cell.length_a   1.000
_cell.length_b   1.000
_cell.length_c   1.000
_cell.angle_alpha   90.00
_cell.angle_beta   90.00
_cell.angle_gamma   90.00
#
_symmetry.space_group_name_H-M   'P 1'
#
loop_
_entity.id
_entity.type
_entity.pdbx_description
1 polymer ?
#
loop_
_entity_poly.entity_id
_entity_poly.type
_entity_poly.pdbx_seq_one_letter_code
_entity_poly.pdbx_strand_id
1 'polypeptide(L)'
;MLAIILGMLLVTYGIRFVLYARAHRTHIPAWMEEALKFVPVAVLTALISPMILMPEQQLNLDWHNPWLLGAVAAFVTGFWRQQ
;
A
#
# COMPACT_ATOMS: atom_id res chain seq x y z
N MET A 1 -5.66 -3.63 -35.14
CA MET A 1 -4.60 -3.12 -34.24
C MET A 1 -4.86 -1.67 -33.81
N LEU A 2 -4.95 -0.73 -34.75
CA LEU A 2 -5.20 0.70 -34.46
C LEU A 2 -6.49 0.97 -33.66
N ALA A 3 -7.57 0.24 -33.94
CA ALA A 3 -8.82 0.34 -33.20
C ALA A 3 -8.71 -0.08 -31.72
N ILE A 4 -7.88 -1.07 -31.40
CA ILE A 4 -7.66 -1.52 -30.02
C ILE A 4 -6.83 -0.49 -29.25
N ILE A 5 -5.82 0.10 -29.90
CA ILE A 5 -4.98 1.16 -29.32
C ILE A 5 -5.84 2.41 -29.03
N LEU A 6 -6.65 2.83 -30.00
CA LEU A 6 -7.59 3.96 -29.83
C LEU A 6 -8.64 3.67 -28.76
N GLY A 7 -9.19 2.46 -28.72
CA GLY A 7 -10.15 2.04 -27.70
C GLY A 7 -9.55 2.03 -26.29
N MET A 8 -8.35 1.47 -26.14
CA MET A 8 -7.64 1.45 -24.85
C MET A 8 -7.25 2.87 -24.40
N LEU A 9 -6.83 3.73 -25.33
CA LEU A 9 -6.55 5.14 -25.06
C LEU A 9 -7.82 5.86 -24.58
N LEU A 10 -8.94 5.70 -25.30
CA LEU A 10 -10.23 6.31 -24.94
C LEU A 10 -10.72 5.87 -23.57
N VAL A 11 -10.66 4.57 -23.26
CA VAL A 11 -11.12 4.03 -21.98
C VAL A 11 -10.20 4.48 -20.84
N THR A 12 -8.87 4.34 -21.00
CA THR A 12 -7.89 4.67 -19.95
C THR A 12 -7.89 6.16 -19.62
N TYR A 13 -7.85 7.01 -20.66
CA TYR A 13 -7.89 8.46 -20.45
C TYR A 13 -9.29 8.96 -20.11
N GLY A 14 -10.34 8.39 -20.69
CA GLY A 14 -11.72 8.75 -20.41
C GLY A 14 -12.08 8.55 -18.95
N ILE A 15 -11.74 7.40 -18.37
CA ILE A 15 -11.98 7.13 -16.94
C ILE A 15 -11.22 8.11 -16.06
N ARG A 16 -9.92 8.36 -16.33
CA ARG A 16 -9.14 9.36 -15.59
C ARG A 16 -9.76 10.75 -15.71
N PHE A 17 -10.10 11.19 -16.91
CA PHE A 17 -10.62 12.53 -17.16
C PHE A 17 -11.99 12.74 -16.49
N VAL A 18 -12.89 11.76 -16.57
CA VAL A 18 -14.18 11.78 -15.89
C VAL A 18 -14.01 11.80 -14.37
N LEU A 19 -13.12 10.97 -13.83
CA LEU A 19 -12.82 10.96 -12.39
C LEU A 19 -12.17 12.27 -11.93
N TYR A 20 -11.22 12.83 -12.68
CA TYR A 20 -10.59 14.13 -12.36
C TYR A 20 -11.57 15.30 -12.47
N ALA A 21 -12.40 15.34 -13.52
CA ALA A 21 -13.43 16.36 -13.69
C ALA A 21 -14.49 16.28 -12.57
N ARG A 22 -14.84 15.06 -12.13
CA ARG A 22 -15.73 14.84 -10.98
C ARG A 22 -15.04 15.13 -9.65
N ALA A 23 -13.75 14.83 -9.53
CA ALA A 23 -12.92 15.11 -8.36
C ALA A 23 -12.83 16.61 -8.09
N HIS A 24 -12.88 17.45 -9.13
CA HIS A 24 -12.95 18.91 -8.96
C HIS A 24 -14.26 19.39 -8.30
N ARG A 25 -15.34 18.59 -8.35
CA ARG A 25 -16.61 18.85 -7.64
C ARG A 25 -16.69 18.22 -6.26
N THR A 26 -15.91 17.18 -6.00
CA THR A 26 -15.80 16.56 -4.68
C THR A 26 -14.53 17.07 -4.04
N HIS A 27 -14.61 18.20 -3.32
CA HIS A 27 -13.52 18.64 -2.46
C HIS A 27 -13.13 17.48 -1.53
N ILE A 28 -12.07 16.74 -1.90
CA ILE A 28 -11.46 15.77 -0.99
C ILE A 28 -10.99 16.63 0.18
N PRO A 29 -11.57 16.46 1.37
CA PRO A 29 -11.23 17.31 2.49
C PRO A 29 -9.75 17.07 2.81
N ALA A 30 -9.00 18.14 3.16
CA ALA A 30 -7.54 18.09 3.26
C ALA A 30 -7.01 16.93 4.11
N TRP A 31 -7.74 16.56 5.17
CA TRP A 31 -7.41 15.41 6.03
C TRP A 31 -7.41 14.06 5.30
N MET A 32 -8.30 13.89 4.32
CA MET A 32 -8.41 12.65 3.54
C MET A 32 -7.32 12.59 2.46
N GLU A 33 -6.97 13.71 1.82
CA GLU A 33 -5.85 13.74 0.88
C GLU A 33 -4.52 13.41 1.58
N GLU A 34 -4.32 13.96 2.78
CA GLU A 34 -3.15 13.67 3.60
C GLU A 34 -3.15 12.20 4.05
N ALA A 35 -4.29 11.67 4.53
CA ALA A 35 -4.42 10.25 4.87
C ALA A 35 -4.15 9.32 3.67
N LEU A 36 -4.63 9.65 2.46
CA LEU A 36 -4.43 8.86 1.24
C LEU A 36 -2.95 8.75 0.86
N LYS A 37 -2.11 9.75 1.16
CA LYS A 37 -0.66 9.69 0.93
C LYS A 37 0.02 8.61 1.79
N PHE A 38 -0.54 8.31 2.96
CA PHE A 38 -0.03 7.28 3.87
C PHE A 38 -0.62 5.89 3.62
N VAL A 39 -1.73 5.78 2.88
CA VAL A 39 -2.38 4.50 2.56
C VAL A 39 -1.42 3.47 1.96
N PRO A 40 -0.56 3.79 0.97
CA PRO A 40 0.31 2.78 0.36
C PRO A 40 1.26 2.16 1.39
N VAL A 41 1.88 2.97 2.23
CA VAL A 41 2.80 2.51 3.28
C VAL A 41 2.03 1.73 4.35
N ALA A 42 0.90 2.27 4.83
CA ALA A 42 0.08 1.63 5.85
C ALA A 42 -0.46 0.26 5.41
N VAL A 43 -0.90 0.14 4.16
CA VAL A 43 -1.40 -1.11 3.59
C VAL A 43 -0.27 -2.13 3.45
N LEU A 44 0.91 -1.73 2.96
CA LEU A 44 2.07 -2.62 2.90
C LEU A 44 2.46 -3.11 4.30
N THR A 45 2.49 -2.22 5.29
CA THR A 45 2.79 -2.59 6.68
C THR A 45 1.72 -3.52 7.25
N ALA A 46 0.44 -3.26 7.02
CA ALA A 46 -0.66 -4.11 7.46
C ALA A 46 -0.68 -5.48 6.76
N LEU A 47 -0.17 -5.58 5.53
CA LEU A 47 0.00 -6.84 4.81
C LEU A 47 1.17 -7.65 5.37
N ILE A 48 2.31 -7.00 5.62
CA ILE A 48 3.56 -7.64 6.03
C ILE A 48 3.53 -8.04 7.52
N SER A 49 2.95 -7.20 8.39
CA SER A 49 2.88 -7.41 9.84
C SER A 49 2.31 -8.79 10.25
N PRO A 50 1.14 -9.25 9.77
CA PRO A 50 0.61 -10.56 10.12
C PRO A 50 1.44 -11.69 9.52
N MET A 51 2.05 -11.47 8.36
CA MET A 51 2.95 -12.44 7.72
C MET A 51 4.13 -12.76 8.62
N ILE A 52 4.61 -11.76 9.37
CA ILE A 52 5.72 -11.93 10.31
C ILE A 52 5.28 -12.47 11.67
N LEU A 53 4.11 -12.03 12.17
CA LEU A 53 3.60 -12.42 13.49
C LEU A 53 2.97 -13.82 13.52
N MET A 54 2.35 -14.24 12.42
CA MET A 54 1.65 -15.53 12.29
C MET A 54 1.90 -16.17 10.91
N PRO A 55 3.13 -16.61 10.60
CA PRO A 55 3.43 -17.24 9.30
C PRO A 55 2.61 -18.52 9.03
N GLU A 56 2.22 -19.23 10.10
CA GLU A 56 1.66 -20.60 10.06
C GLU A 56 0.35 -20.73 10.87
N GLN A 57 -0.44 -19.64 11.02
CA GLN A 57 -1.70 -19.61 11.80
C GLN A 57 -1.58 -20.01 13.29
N GLN A 58 -0.36 -20.19 13.79
CA GLN A 58 -0.04 -20.44 15.20
C GLN A 58 0.83 -19.29 15.72
N LEU A 59 0.53 -18.80 16.93
CA LEU A 59 1.35 -17.84 17.65
C LEU A 59 2.65 -18.51 18.11
N ASN A 60 3.56 -18.74 17.16
CA ASN A 60 4.88 -19.28 17.43
C ASN A 60 5.79 -18.16 17.93
N LEU A 61 5.54 -17.71 19.16
CA LEU A 61 6.42 -16.85 19.97
C LEU A 61 7.62 -17.64 20.50
N ASP A 62 8.19 -18.52 19.68
CA ASP A 62 9.41 -19.24 20.01
C ASP A 62 10.60 -18.41 19.54
N TRP A 63 11.56 -18.16 20.44
CA TRP A 63 12.77 -17.36 20.18
C TRP A 63 13.66 -17.95 19.07
N HIS A 64 13.36 -19.18 18.65
CA HIS A 64 14.02 -19.91 17.56
C HIS A 64 13.37 -19.70 16.18
N ASN A 65 12.25 -18.96 16.08
CA ASN A 65 11.55 -18.81 14.82
C ASN A 65 12.25 -17.77 13.92
N PRO A 66 12.81 -18.16 12.75
CA PRO A 66 13.59 -17.27 11.89
C PRO A 66 12.81 -16.03 11.42
N TRP A 67 11.48 -16.14 11.34
CA TRP A 67 10.59 -15.04 10.95
C TRP A 67 10.55 -13.91 11.97
N LEU A 68 10.57 -14.23 13.27
CA LEU A 68 10.51 -13.25 14.36
C LEU A 68 11.84 -12.49 14.47
N LEU A 69 12.97 -13.20 14.31
CA LEU A 69 14.29 -12.58 14.19
C LEU A 69 14.40 -11.68 12.95
N GLY A 70 13.81 -12.11 11.82
CA GLY A 70 13.69 -11.29 10.61
C GLY A 70 12.89 -10.01 10.85
N ALA A 71 11.78 -10.08 11.59
CA ALA A 71 10.99 -8.92 12.02
C ALA A 71 11.83 -7.91 12.81
N VAL A 72 12.55 -8.41 13.81
CA VAL A 72 13.34 -7.59 14.72
C VAL A 72 14.51 -6.94 13.95
N ALA A 73 15.19 -7.69 13.09
CA ALA A 73 16.25 -7.15 12.25
C ALA A 73 15.72 -6.08 11.27
N ALA A 74 14.56 -6.32 10.65
CA ALA A 74 13.89 -5.33 9.80
C ALA A 74 13.45 -4.09 10.58
N PHE A 75 12.96 -4.25 11.81
CA PHE A 75 12.54 -3.14 12.66
C PHE A 75 13.75 -2.30 13.12
N VAL A 76 14.82 -2.94 13.56
CA VAL A 76 16.07 -2.27 13.96
C VAL A 76 16.68 -1.51 12.78
N THR A 77 16.76 -2.14 11.61
CA THR A 77 17.31 -1.50 10.41
C THR A 77 16.41 -0.38 9.89
N GLY A 78 15.08 -0.53 9.95
CA GLY A 78 14.12 0.52 9.61
C GLY A 78 14.22 1.72 10.54
N PHE A 79 14.32 1.49 11.85
CA PHE A 79 14.49 2.54 12.85
C PHE A 79 15.82 3.28 12.67
N TRP A 80 16.90 2.56 12.35
CA TRP A 80 18.20 3.16 12.02
C TRP A 80 18.20 3.96 10.72
N ARG A 81 17.33 3.64 9.76
CA ARG A 81 17.24 4.35 8.48
C ARG A 81 16.33 5.57 8.51
N GLN A 82 15.52 5.70 9.56
CA GLN A 82 14.54 6.77 9.72
C GLN A 82 15.02 7.87 10.69
N GLN A 83 16.12 7.64 11.41
CA GLN A 83 16.95 8.70 12.04
C GLN A 83 17.96 9.27 11.03
#